data_AF-A0A3P3R1S0-F1
#
_entry.id   AF-A0A3P3R1S0-F1
#
_cell.length_a   1.000
_cell.length_b   1.000
_cell.length_c   1.000
_cell.angle_alpha   90.00
_cell.angle_beta   90.00
_cell.angle_gamma   90.00
#
_symmetry.space_group_name_H-M   'P 1'
#
loop_
_entity.id
_entity.type
_entity.pdbx_description
1 polymer ?
#
loop_
_entity_poly.entity_id
_entity_poly.type
_entity_poly.pdbx_seq_one_letter_code
_entity_poly.pdbx_strand_id
1 'polypeptide(L)'
;MLSKKRITIFILISVTLVFIVVICAILPRFDFMYISAEKHWQKEKIGDRDEKTGGKGVSYVAQGENGVYFIYKNRLMYIDDKYENIKEVCKDIGMIQGGLVEGDTIFLYKNDDIDWINKVDSSGKIVRFIFDSGKSYIEGENIYTLNSKYGLRKYDFNGNRISSNKVKFDVASINTVFDNYIFYRGYDGDDDVEVSIPKYYFFDANKINYKTRKLKLSKYYLQPEAGDIYWKEDVIPYDSFAKEVDKTVREGKIFDDTAEKNLDDYELQSVELLPWSFSEVQDGYIYLYGEQKVTYRDKNYKEKMSVIKEEWESEKTKKVTYTTIARVLCRINIEDIKDTSEDTYINYEIVCYDLNKKWGGFIINNKNAYVLKEDEYFDSSKEDRNIYVYSMEVDTGLYKEIYRKKRFFNGNYSSKIFVTDKYIFIYEGSEYGVKECITRINHDGSNPVLVMDENGEVVMKPLESKSEEKSGK
;
A
#
# COMPACT_ATOMS: atom_id res chain seq x y z
N MET A 1 15.52 25.72 62.71
CA MET A 1 14.07 25.52 62.51
C MET A 1 13.73 26.00 61.10
N LEU A 2 13.47 25.10 60.14
CA LEU A 2 12.86 25.54 58.87
C LEU A 2 11.51 26.18 59.21
N SER A 3 11.26 27.40 58.71
CA SER A 3 9.98 28.07 58.97
C SER A 3 8.83 27.19 58.46
N LYS A 4 7.69 27.13 59.17
CA LYS A 4 6.53 26.30 58.79
C LYS A 4 6.17 26.43 57.30
N LYS A 5 6.29 27.63 56.73
CA LYS A 5 6.10 27.89 55.29
C LYS A 5 7.04 27.07 54.38
N ARG A 6 8.32 26.92 54.72
CA ARG A 6 9.28 26.13 53.92
C ARG A 6 8.98 24.63 53.97
N ILE A 7 8.51 24.12 55.12
CA ILE A 7 8.11 22.71 55.27
C ILE A 7 6.84 22.43 54.44
N THR A 8 5.84 23.32 54.48
CA THR A 8 4.62 23.19 53.68
C THR A 8 4.91 23.22 52.18
N ILE A 9 5.78 24.12 51.71
CA ILE A 9 6.20 24.18 50.31
C ILE A 9 6.91 22.88 49.90
N PHE A 10 7.81 22.37 50.75
CA PHE A 10 8.51 21.12 50.46
C PHE A 10 7.56 19.92 50.35
N ILE A 11 6.60 19.79 51.27
CA ILE A 11 5.58 18.73 51.22
C ILE A 11 4.74 18.84 49.93
N LEU A 12 4.31 20.05 49.57
CA LEU A 12 3.53 20.27 48.35
C LEU A 12 4.30 19.85 47.09
N ILE A 13 5.58 20.23 46.99
CA ILE A 13 6.47 19.83 45.90
C ILE A 13 6.62 18.30 45.86
N SER A 14 6.89 17.65 47.00
CA SER A 14 7.04 16.20 47.07
C SER A 14 5.77 15.47 46.63
N VAL A 15 4.61 15.89 47.12
CA VAL A 15 3.31 15.31 46.73
C VAL A 15 3.06 15.50 45.24
N THR A 16 3.33 16.69 44.70
CA THR A 16 3.16 16.99 43.27
C THR A 16 4.06 16.10 42.42
N LEU A 17 5.31 15.91 42.85
CA LEU A 17 6.28 15.06 42.15
C LEU A 17 5.85 13.59 42.16
N VAL A 18 5.29 13.10 43.26
CA VAL A 18 4.68 11.76 43.32
C VAL A 18 3.51 11.64 42.34
N PHE A 19 2.61 12.62 42.28
CA PHE A 19 1.52 12.61 41.30
C PHE A 19 2.01 12.61 39.85
N ILE A 20 3.02 13.41 39.53
CA ILE A 20 3.65 13.43 38.21
C ILE A 20 4.22 12.04 37.87
N VAL A 21 4.93 11.39 38.80
CA VAL A 21 5.46 10.03 38.58
C VAL A 21 4.33 9.04 38.34
N VAL A 22 3.25 9.09 39.12
CA VAL A 22 2.08 8.23 38.94
C VAL A 22 1.47 8.43 37.55
N ILE A 23 1.20 9.68 37.15
CA ILE A 23 0.59 10.02 35.86
C ILE A 23 1.53 9.71 34.69
N CYS A 24 2.83 9.94 34.80
CA CYS A 24 3.73 9.81 33.66
C CYS A 24 4.33 8.42 33.48
N ALA A 25 4.42 7.60 34.54
CA ALA A 25 5.14 6.32 34.52
C ALA A 25 4.32 5.09 34.96
N ILE A 26 3.36 5.26 35.89
CA ILE A 26 2.56 4.14 36.41
C ILE A 26 1.26 3.98 35.61
N LEU A 27 0.46 5.05 35.52
CA LEU A 27 -0.83 5.04 34.83
C LEU A 27 -0.76 4.62 33.34
N PRO A 28 0.27 5.00 32.55
CA PRO A 28 0.39 4.55 31.16
C PRO A 28 0.55 3.04 30.98
N ARG A 29 0.71 2.26 32.06
CA ARG A 29 0.78 0.79 32.00
C ARG A 29 -0.60 0.12 31.99
N PHE A 30 -1.68 0.89 32.20
CA PHE A 30 -3.03 0.35 32.27
C PHE A 30 -3.83 0.69 31.01
N ASP A 31 -4.39 -0.32 30.37
CA ASP A 31 -5.12 -0.16 29.10
C ASP A 31 -6.35 0.76 29.19
N PHE A 32 -7.02 0.80 30.34
CA PHE A 32 -8.19 1.67 30.54
C PHE A 32 -7.85 3.17 30.48
N MET A 33 -6.56 3.53 30.58
CA MET A 33 -6.08 4.90 30.43
C MET A 33 -5.96 5.33 28.96
N TYR A 34 -6.18 4.44 28.01
CA TYR A 34 -6.07 4.71 26.58
C TYR A 34 -7.44 4.75 25.91
N ILE A 35 -7.69 5.84 25.20
CA ILE A 35 -8.98 6.14 24.55
C ILE A 35 -8.81 6.37 23.04
N SER A 36 -9.90 6.31 22.27
CA SER A 36 -9.85 6.60 20.84
C SER A 36 -9.51 8.06 20.56
N ALA A 37 -8.99 8.34 19.37
CA ALA A 37 -8.66 9.69 18.91
C ALA A 37 -9.83 10.66 19.11
N GLU A 38 -11.03 10.28 18.68
CA GLU A 38 -12.24 11.11 18.74
C GLU A 38 -12.64 11.54 20.16
N LYS A 39 -12.39 10.66 21.14
CA LYS A 39 -12.73 10.89 22.55
C LYS A 39 -11.63 11.65 23.29
N HIS A 40 -10.46 11.80 22.69
CA HIS A 40 -9.31 12.44 23.32
C HIS A 40 -9.46 13.96 23.35
N TRP A 41 -9.13 14.59 24.48
CA TRP A 41 -9.26 16.05 24.64
C TRP A 41 -8.27 16.84 23.77
N GLN A 42 -7.23 16.19 23.26
CA GLN A 42 -6.28 16.74 22.27
C GLN A 42 -6.52 16.21 20.84
N LYS A 43 -7.75 15.78 20.50
CA LYS A 43 -8.06 15.19 19.18
C LYS A 43 -7.59 16.03 17.99
N GLU A 44 -7.63 17.37 18.11
CA GLU A 44 -7.16 18.31 17.09
C GLU A 44 -5.64 18.24 16.83
N LYS A 45 -4.86 17.55 17.70
CA LYS A 45 -3.41 17.33 17.55
C LYS A 45 -3.05 15.93 17.08
N ILE A 46 -4.03 15.03 16.97
CA ILE A 46 -3.80 13.59 16.79
C ILE A 46 -3.72 13.19 15.30
N GLY A 47 -4.47 13.85 14.43
CA GLY A 47 -4.39 13.68 12.98
C GLY A 47 -3.49 14.73 12.33
N ASP A 48 -2.78 14.33 11.27
CA ASP A 48 -2.15 15.26 10.36
C ASP A 48 -3.22 15.71 9.34
N ARG A 49 -3.18 16.98 8.88
CA ARG A 49 -4.35 17.78 8.43
C ARG A 49 -5.14 17.30 7.19
N ASP A 50 -4.81 16.17 6.58
CA ASP A 50 -5.50 15.69 5.38
C ASP A 50 -6.26 14.38 5.67
N GLU A 51 -7.57 14.49 5.89
CA GLU A 51 -8.44 13.33 6.13
C GLU A 51 -8.55 12.38 4.92
N LYS A 52 -7.97 12.74 3.76
CA LYS A 52 -8.14 11.98 2.51
C LYS A 52 -6.85 11.40 1.94
N THR A 53 -5.69 11.74 2.50
CA THR A 53 -4.41 11.15 2.10
C THR A 53 -3.66 10.65 3.32
N GLY A 54 -2.81 9.64 3.12
CA GLY A 54 -2.02 9.05 4.19
C GLY A 54 -0.55 9.40 4.09
N GLY A 55 0.27 8.69 4.86
CA GLY A 55 1.72 8.81 4.80
C GLY A 55 2.28 8.41 3.44
N LYS A 56 2.99 9.35 2.81
CA LYS A 56 3.75 9.14 1.56
C LYS A 56 5.05 8.42 1.86
N GLY A 57 5.23 7.23 1.31
CA GLY A 57 6.41 6.39 1.49
C GLY A 57 7.61 6.82 0.65
N VAL A 58 8.75 6.21 0.94
CA VAL A 58 9.99 6.44 0.20
C VAL A 58 9.83 6.05 -1.27
N SER A 59 10.16 6.95 -2.20
CA SER A 59 10.01 6.74 -3.64
C SER A 59 11.23 7.24 -4.43
N TYR A 60 11.45 6.72 -5.64
CA TYR A 60 12.48 7.25 -6.56
C TYR A 60 12.07 8.57 -7.20
N VAL A 61 10.76 8.83 -7.28
CA VAL A 61 10.20 10.06 -7.84
C VAL A 61 9.19 10.61 -6.85
N ALA A 62 9.30 11.89 -6.55
CA ALA A 62 8.44 12.58 -5.61
C ALA A 62 8.09 13.99 -6.12
N GLN A 63 6.83 14.35 -5.94
CA GLN A 63 6.32 15.68 -6.23
C GLN A 63 6.80 16.67 -5.14
N GLY A 64 7.47 17.74 -5.54
CA GLY A 64 7.75 18.89 -4.69
C GLY A 64 6.79 20.05 -4.97
N GLU A 65 7.04 21.21 -4.34
CA GLU A 65 6.16 22.38 -4.48
C GLU A 65 6.18 22.99 -5.90
N ASN A 66 7.37 23.06 -6.51
CA ASN A 66 7.61 23.78 -7.77
C ASN A 66 8.12 22.90 -8.93
N GLY A 67 8.09 21.58 -8.74
CA GLY A 67 8.63 20.62 -9.68
C GLY A 67 8.69 19.20 -9.12
N VAL A 68 9.38 18.33 -9.84
CA VAL A 68 9.52 16.92 -9.50
C VAL A 68 10.97 16.59 -9.19
N TYR A 69 11.17 15.90 -8.08
CA TYR A 69 12.46 15.31 -7.73
C TYR A 69 12.47 13.86 -8.18
N PHE A 70 13.57 13.45 -8.80
CA PHE A 70 13.74 12.07 -9.25
C PHE A 70 15.18 11.60 -9.06
N ILE A 71 15.33 10.34 -8.70
CA ILE A 71 16.63 9.74 -8.40
C ILE A 71 17.12 8.98 -9.61
N TYR A 72 18.40 9.16 -9.94
CA TYR A 72 19.11 8.31 -10.89
C TYR A 72 20.39 7.81 -10.24
N LYS A 73 20.42 6.52 -9.90
CA LYS A 73 21.55 5.88 -9.20
C LYS A 73 21.95 6.65 -7.92
N ASN A 74 23.07 7.39 -7.96
CA ASN A 74 23.62 8.15 -6.85
C ASN A 74 23.34 9.66 -6.94
N ARG A 75 22.45 10.09 -7.85
CA ARG A 75 22.13 11.48 -8.13
C ARG A 75 20.68 11.75 -7.79
N LEU A 76 20.44 12.87 -7.12
CA LEU A 76 19.12 13.46 -7.01
C LEU A 76 19.01 14.55 -8.07
N MET A 77 18.02 14.41 -8.95
CA MET A 77 17.71 15.34 -10.01
C MET A 77 16.42 16.09 -9.68
N TYR A 78 16.28 17.28 -10.25
CA TYR A 78 15.08 18.10 -10.17
C TYR A 78 14.71 18.57 -11.57
N ILE A 79 13.43 18.47 -11.89
CA ILE A 79 12.82 19.06 -13.08
C ILE A 79 11.76 20.07 -12.65
N ASP A 80 11.84 21.29 -13.16
CA ASP A 80 10.87 22.32 -12.83
C ASP A 80 9.47 22.01 -13.38
N ASP A 81 8.47 22.70 -12.84
CA ASP A 81 7.07 22.51 -13.21
C ASP A 81 6.72 22.85 -14.66
N LYS A 82 7.60 23.58 -15.35
CA LYS A 82 7.49 23.92 -16.76
C LYS A 82 8.21 22.90 -17.65
N TYR A 83 8.98 22.00 -17.06
CA TYR A 83 9.76 20.97 -17.74
C TYR A 83 10.81 21.56 -18.68
N GLU A 84 11.26 22.78 -18.37
CA GLU A 84 12.23 23.53 -19.14
C GLU A 84 13.63 23.37 -18.54
N ASN A 85 13.73 23.22 -17.21
CA ASN A 85 15.01 23.15 -16.52
C ASN A 85 15.13 21.85 -15.74
N ILE A 86 16.16 21.07 -16.08
CA ILE A 86 16.61 19.92 -15.31
C ILE A 86 17.96 20.24 -14.71
N LYS A 87 18.11 19.99 -13.42
CA LYS A 87 19.39 20.14 -12.73
C LYS A 87 19.65 18.99 -11.77
N GLU A 88 20.92 18.70 -11.56
CA GLU A 88 21.35 17.88 -10.43
C GLU A 88 21.27 18.72 -9.16
N VAL A 89 20.57 18.20 -8.15
CA VAL A 89 20.46 18.82 -6.83
C VAL A 89 21.64 18.41 -5.96
N CYS A 90 21.93 17.12 -5.95
CA CYS A 90 23.06 16.57 -5.22
C CYS A 90 23.49 15.23 -5.80
N LYS A 91 24.71 14.82 -5.45
CA LYS A 91 25.28 13.53 -5.80
C LYS A 91 26.06 12.97 -4.63
N ASP A 92 25.97 11.65 -4.47
CA ASP A 92 26.69 10.90 -3.44
C ASP A 92 27.66 9.88 -4.05
N ILE A 93 28.49 9.26 -3.22
CA ILE A 93 29.34 8.13 -3.61
C ILE A 93 28.51 6.84 -3.70
N GLY A 94 27.61 6.63 -2.74
CA GLY A 94 26.71 5.48 -2.67
C GLY A 94 25.43 5.66 -3.49
N MET A 95 24.75 4.54 -3.80
CA MET A 95 23.44 4.58 -4.44
C MET A 95 22.37 5.15 -3.51
N ILE A 96 21.54 6.04 -4.04
CA ILE A 96 20.34 6.54 -3.38
C ILE A 96 19.20 5.56 -3.70
N GLN A 97 18.52 5.07 -2.66
CA GLN A 97 17.43 4.08 -2.76
C GLN A 97 16.05 4.72 -2.92
N GLY A 98 15.94 6.00 -2.62
CA GLY A 98 14.68 6.72 -2.65
C GLY A 98 14.76 7.98 -1.80
N GLY A 99 13.72 8.78 -1.88
CA GLY A 99 13.57 9.99 -1.09
C GLY A 99 12.15 10.19 -0.60
N LEU A 100 12.03 11.08 0.38
CA LEU A 100 10.79 11.67 0.83
C LEU A 100 10.90 13.18 0.60
N VAL A 101 9.86 13.77 0.00
CA VAL A 101 9.83 15.19 -0.35
C VAL A 101 8.53 15.79 0.17
N GLU A 102 8.65 16.93 0.85
CA GLU A 102 7.53 17.76 1.27
C GLU A 102 7.94 19.23 1.13
N GLY A 103 7.26 19.95 0.24
CA GLY A 103 7.70 21.27 -0.20
C GLY A 103 9.11 21.24 -0.81
N ASP A 104 10.01 22.06 -0.26
CA ASP A 104 11.44 22.09 -0.59
C ASP A 104 12.30 21.21 0.33
N THR A 105 11.69 20.52 1.31
CA THR A 105 12.42 19.66 2.26
C THR A 105 12.57 18.26 1.68
N ILE A 106 13.83 17.78 1.63
CA ILE A 106 14.17 16.50 0.99
C ILE A 106 14.94 15.62 1.99
N PHE A 107 14.44 14.40 2.15
CA PHE A 107 15.12 13.33 2.88
C PHE A 107 15.50 12.19 1.93
N LEU A 108 16.67 11.59 2.12
CA LEU A 108 17.24 10.57 1.24
C LEU A 108 17.63 9.32 2.02
N TYR A 109 17.45 8.17 1.36
CA TYR A 109 17.84 6.84 1.83
C TYR A 109 18.96 6.31 0.97
N LYS A 110 19.96 5.69 1.59
CA LYS A 110 21.19 5.27 0.92
C LYS A 110 21.53 3.82 1.21
N ASN A 111 22.14 3.14 0.23
CA ASN A 111 22.58 1.75 0.37
C ASN A 111 23.75 1.56 1.35
N ASP A 112 24.64 2.53 1.42
CA ASP A 112 25.84 2.51 2.25
C ASP A 112 25.63 3.10 3.65
N ASP A 113 24.42 3.59 3.94
CA ASP A 113 24.07 4.26 5.20
C ASP A 113 22.67 3.88 5.70
N ILE A 114 22.38 2.56 5.71
CA ILE A 114 21.04 1.96 5.90
C ILE A 114 20.37 2.35 7.22
N ASP A 115 21.14 2.70 8.25
CA ASP A 115 20.62 3.13 9.54
C ASP A 115 20.28 4.62 9.64
N TRP A 116 20.53 5.39 8.57
CA TRP A 116 20.34 6.84 8.57
C TRP A 116 19.35 7.30 7.52
N ILE A 117 18.40 8.10 7.98
CA ILE A 117 17.67 9.04 7.14
C ILE A 117 18.58 10.26 6.98
N ASN A 118 18.89 10.60 5.74
CA ASN A 118 19.72 11.75 5.40
C ASN A 118 18.83 12.93 4.97
N LYS A 119 19.29 14.15 5.18
CA LYS A 119 18.62 15.38 4.75
C LYS A 119 19.50 16.12 3.75
N VAL A 120 18.89 16.68 2.71
CA VAL A 120 19.58 17.59 1.79
C VAL A 120 19.45 18.99 2.35
N ASP A 121 20.58 19.67 2.59
CA ASP A 121 20.57 21.06 3.02
C ASP A 121 20.39 22.02 1.83
N SER A 122 20.22 23.31 2.12
CA SER A 122 20.01 24.35 1.09
C SER A 122 21.18 24.51 0.11
N SER A 123 22.36 23.96 0.43
CA SER A 123 23.53 23.97 -0.47
C SER A 123 23.59 22.73 -1.38
N GLY A 124 22.67 21.78 -1.23
CA GLY A 124 22.70 20.50 -1.92
C GLY A 124 23.61 19.47 -1.25
N LYS A 125 24.08 19.73 -0.01
CA LYS A 125 24.89 18.75 0.72
C LYS A 125 23.99 17.76 1.46
N ILE A 126 24.35 16.48 1.37
CA ILE A 126 23.69 15.39 2.07
C ILE A 126 24.29 15.28 3.48
N VAL A 127 23.44 15.35 4.50
CA VAL A 127 23.85 15.21 5.90
C VAL A 127 23.04 14.14 6.61
N ARG A 128 23.70 13.34 7.45
CA ARG A 128 23.03 12.42 8.36
C ARG A 128 22.10 13.19 9.28
N PHE A 129 20.85 12.75 9.36
CA PHE A 129 19.80 13.51 10.03
C PHE A 129 19.15 12.73 11.18
N ILE A 130 18.53 11.59 10.89
CA ILE A 130 17.88 10.73 11.90
C ILE A 130 18.50 9.33 11.84
N PHE A 131 18.88 8.78 13.00
CA PHE A 131 19.36 7.40 13.13
C PHE A 131 18.18 6.46 13.41
N ASP A 132 17.58 5.95 12.34
CA ASP A 132 16.48 4.99 12.38
C ASP A 132 16.36 4.22 11.05
N SER A 133 16.48 2.89 11.08
CA SER A 133 16.43 2.01 9.90
C SER A 133 15.02 1.51 9.58
N GLY A 134 13.97 2.19 10.05
CA GLY A 134 12.58 1.82 9.76
C GLY A 134 12.13 2.18 8.34
N LYS A 135 11.08 1.50 7.86
CA LYS A 135 10.32 2.01 6.70
C LYS A 135 9.75 3.36 7.05
N SER A 136 9.82 4.31 6.13
CA SER A 136 9.59 5.70 6.46
C SER A 136 8.58 6.37 5.56
N TYR A 137 7.84 7.31 6.16
CA TYR A 137 6.72 8.00 5.55
C TYR A 137 6.75 9.47 5.94
N ILE A 138 6.21 10.35 5.09
CA ILE A 138 5.85 11.71 5.47
C ILE A 138 4.33 11.86 5.48
N GLU A 139 3.81 12.43 6.56
CA GLU A 139 2.43 12.87 6.67
C GLU A 139 2.44 14.26 7.33
N GLY A 140 1.98 15.28 6.59
CA GLY A 140 2.18 16.68 6.97
C GLY A 140 3.66 17.01 7.21
N GLU A 141 3.96 17.75 8.28
CA GLU A 141 5.33 18.15 8.66
C GLU A 141 6.02 17.13 9.59
N ASN A 142 5.67 15.85 9.46
CA ASN A 142 6.20 14.79 10.31
C ASN A 142 6.79 13.64 9.49
N ILE A 143 7.86 13.06 10.03
CA ILE A 143 8.49 11.84 9.50
C ILE A 143 8.11 10.70 10.43
N TYR A 144 7.52 9.66 9.87
CA TYR A 144 7.22 8.43 10.56
C TYR A 144 8.25 7.37 10.18
N THR A 145 8.74 6.62 11.18
CA THR A 145 9.58 5.44 10.95
C THR A 145 8.93 4.24 11.63
N LEU A 146 8.76 3.16 10.88
CA LEU A 146 8.19 1.92 11.35
C LEU A 146 9.26 0.83 11.37
N ASN A 147 9.53 0.28 12.55
CA ASN A 147 10.60 -0.69 12.77
C ASN A 147 10.14 -1.79 13.75
N SER A 148 10.48 -3.05 13.50
CA SER A 148 10.08 -4.18 14.37
C SER A 148 10.63 -4.07 15.81
N LYS A 149 11.80 -3.45 15.99
CA LYS A 149 12.43 -3.27 17.31
C LYS A 149 11.79 -2.15 18.11
N TYR A 150 11.43 -1.05 17.46
CA TYR A 150 11.05 0.19 18.14
C TYR A 150 9.58 0.58 17.97
N GLY A 151 8.86 -0.12 17.10
CA GLY A 151 7.50 0.18 16.68
C GLY A 151 7.44 1.40 15.75
N LEU A 152 6.39 2.21 15.91
CA LEU A 152 6.21 3.45 15.18
C LEU A 152 6.83 4.61 15.95
N ARG A 153 7.72 5.35 15.30
CA ARG A 153 8.28 6.60 15.82
C ARG A 153 7.89 7.75 14.92
N LYS A 154 7.66 8.91 15.53
CA LYS A 154 7.31 10.16 14.86
C LYS A 154 8.40 11.19 15.16
N TYR A 155 8.87 11.89 14.14
CA TYR A 155 9.88 12.94 14.23
C TYR A 155 9.37 14.21 13.57
N ASP A 156 9.78 15.38 14.08
CA ASP A 156 9.61 16.64 13.36
C ASP A 156 10.67 16.79 12.25
N PHE A 157 10.51 17.80 11.39
CA PHE A 157 11.47 18.11 10.32
C PHE A 157 12.79 18.74 10.82
N ASN A 158 12.96 18.88 12.14
CA ASN A 158 14.22 19.23 12.81
C ASN A 158 14.96 18.00 13.37
N GLY A 159 14.37 16.80 13.26
CA GLY A 159 14.97 15.55 13.70
C GLY A 159 14.69 15.21 15.17
N ASN A 160 13.86 16.01 15.85
CA ASN A 160 13.45 15.72 17.22
C ASN A 160 12.38 14.63 17.21
N ARG A 161 12.60 13.59 18.02
CA ARG A 161 11.60 12.54 18.20
C ARG A 161 10.44 13.06 19.03
N ILE A 162 9.25 13.09 18.41
CA ILE A 162 7.97 13.45 19.05
C ILE A 162 7.43 12.26 19.84
N SER A 163 7.46 11.06 19.26
CA SER A 163 6.92 9.85 19.89
C SER A 163 7.67 8.57 19.52
N SER A 164 7.52 7.55 20.35
CA SER A 164 8.02 6.19 20.10
C SER A 164 7.07 5.21 20.76
N ASN A 165 6.30 4.49 19.96
CA ASN A 165 5.21 3.65 20.42
C ASN A 165 5.39 2.23 19.90
N LYS A 166 5.41 1.26 20.82
CA LYS A 166 5.54 -0.14 20.45
C LYS A 166 4.29 -0.60 19.73
N VAL A 167 4.49 -1.41 18.70
CA VAL A 167 3.41 -2.06 17.95
C VAL A 167 3.70 -3.54 17.82
N LYS A 168 2.65 -4.36 17.68
CA LYS A 168 2.78 -5.77 17.31
C LYS A 168 3.05 -5.84 15.81
N PHE A 169 4.22 -5.36 15.42
CA PHE A 169 4.71 -5.40 14.04
C PHE A 169 5.87 -6.39 13.99
N ASP A 170 5.60 -7.57 13.46
CA ASP A 170 6.68 -8.40 12.91
C ASP A 170 7.02 -7.86 11.51
N VAL A 171 8.22 -8.14 11.00
CA VAL A 171 8.78 -7.56 9.77
C VAL A 171 7.84 -7.78 8.56
N ALA A 172 6.85 -6.90 8.39
CA ALA A 172 5.90 -6.99 7.29
C ALA A 172 6.54 -6.47 6.01
N SER A 173 6.52 -7.28 4.96
CA SER A 173 7.04 -6.92 3.64
C SER A 173 6.27 -5.75 3.03
N ILE A 174 5.00 -5.54 3.39
CA ILE A 174 4.13 -4.48 2.86
C ILE A 174 3.36 -3.81 4.01
N ASN A 175 3.45 -2.48 4.10
CA ASN A 175 2.74 -1.66 5.08
C ASN A 175 2.60 -0.21 4.61
N THR A 176 1.60 0.47 5.15
CA THR A 176 1.39 1.91 5.02
C THR A 176 0.95 2.48 6.37
N VAL A 177 1.21 3.77 6.57
CA VAL A 177 0.86 4.52 7.77
C VAL A 177 -0.06 5.66 7.36
N PHE A 178 -1.13 5.89 8.11
CA PHE A 178 -2.02 7.04 7.94
C PHE A 178 -2.65 7.38 9.30
N ASP A 179 -2.73 8.64 9.70
CA ASP A 179 -3.33 9.05 10.99
C ASP A 179 -2.80 8.27 12.23
N ASN A 180 -1.53 7.85 12.21
CA ASN A 180 -0.91 6.87 13.13
C ASN A 180 -1.47 5.43 13.06
N TYR A 181 -2.51 5.14 12.29
CA TYR A 181 -2.88 3.77 11.95
C TYR A 181 -1.77 3.13 11.13
N ILE A 182 -1.60 1.82 11.32
CA ILE A 182 -0.65 1.04 10.53
C ILE A 182 -1.42 -0.09 9.89
N PHE A 183 -1.49 -0.05 8.56
CA PHE A 183 -2.12 -1.08 7.77
C PHE A 183 -1.01 -1.95 7.15
N TYR A 184 -1.07 -3.24 7.39
CA TYR A 184 -0.02 -4.16 6.96
C TYR A 184 -0.57 -5.52 6.62
N ARG A 185 0.20 -6.28 5.86
CA ARG A 185 -0.06 -7.67 5.52
C ARG A 185 0.95 -8.56 6.26
N GLY A 186 0.50 -9.67 6.81
CA GLY A 186 1.36 -10.66 7.46
C GLY A 186 2.47 -11.20 6.55
N TYR A 187 3.56 -11.66 7.17
CA TYR A 187 4.62 -12.46 6.52
C TYR A 187 4.43 -13.93 6.92
N ASP A 188 4.85 -14.88 6.07
CA ASP A 188 4.73 -16.34 6.27
C ASP A 188 3.32 -16.96 6.27
N GLY A 189 2.62 -16.87 5.14
CA GLY A 189 1.46 -17.72 4.84
C GLY A 189 0.14 -17.38 5.55
N ASP A 190 0.16 -16.45 6.51
CA ASP A 190 -1.00 -15.66 6.91
C ASP A 190 -1.15 -14.53 5.87
N ASP A 191 -1.91 -14.79 4.79
CA ASP A 191 -2.23 -13.81 3.74
C ASP A 191 -3.23 -12.73 4.21
N ASP A 192 -3.32 -12.55 5.53
CA ASP A 192 -4.24 -11.64 6.18
C ASP A 192 -3.71 -10.22 6.19
N VAL A 193 -4.67 -9.31 6.11
CA VAL A 193 -4.44 -7.89 6.34
C VAL A 193 -4.80 -7.56 7.78
N GLU A 194 -3.91 -6.87 8.46
CA GLU A 194 -4.11 -6.38 9.81
C GLU A 194 -3.99 -4.86 9.87
N VAL A 195 -4.69 -4.27 10.84
CA VAL A 195 -4.60 -2.86 11.18
C VAL A 195 -4.23 -2.69 12.65
N SER A 196 -3.17 -1.94 12.93
CA SER A 196 -2.87 -1.45 14.27
C SER A 196 -3.62 -0.14 14.51
N ILE A 197 -4.63 -0.21 15.38
CA ILE A 197 -5.49 0.93 15.70
C ILE A 197 -4.89 1.69 16.88
N PRO A 198 -4.60 3.00 16.73
CA PRO A 198 -4.01 3.80 17.80
C PRO A 198 -5.05 4.11 18.89
N LYS A 199 -4.66 3.92 20.13
CA LYS A 199 -5.34 4.46 21.32
C LYS A 199 -4.39 5.37 22.07
N TYR A 200 -4.90 6.51 22.50
CA TYR A 200 -4.11 7.61 23.03
C TYR A 200 -4.21 7.66 24.54
N TYR A 201 -3.06 7.80 25.20
CA TYR A 201 -3.01 7.94 26.65
C TYR A 201 -3.74 9.22 27.06
N PHE A 202 -4.68 9.10 28.00
CA PHE A 202 -5.58 10.17 28.40
C PHE A 202 -4.90 11.52 28.70
N PHE A 203 -3.67 11.54 29.19
CA PHE A 203 -2.94 12.77 29.54
C PHE A 203 -1.88 13.21 28.52
N ASP A 204 -1.58 12.41 27.49
CA ASP A 204 -0.53 12.68 26.51
C ASP A 204 -0.81 11.99 25.16
N ALA A 205 -1.22 12.76 24.16
CA ALA A 205 -1.49 12.26 22.81
C ALA A 205 -0.28 11.64 22.09
N ASN A 206 0.95 11.86 22.55
CA ASN A 206 2.13 11.25 21.93
C ASN A 206 2.39 9.82 22.43
N LYS A 207 1.75 9.41 23.53
CA LYS A 207 1.81 8.03 24.05
C LYS A 207 0.64 7.24 23.51
N ILE A 208 0.96 6.31 22.62
CA ILE A 208 -0.01 5.50 21.90
C ILE A 208 0.18 4.04 22.30
N ASN A 209 -0.93 3.39 22.63
CA ASN A 209 -1.03 1.95 22.71
C ASN A 209 -1.85 1.45 21.53
N TYR A 210 -1.40 0.37 20.90
CA TYR A 210 -2.03 -0.14 19.70
C TYR A 210 -2.87 -1.38 19.98
N LYS A 211 -4.06 -1.39 19.39
CA LYS A 211 -4.88 -2.57 19.30
C LYS A 211 -4.85 -3.08 17.87
N THR A 212 -4.14 -4.17 17.66
CA THR A 212 -4.06 -4.85 16.36
C THR A 212 -5.32 -5.67 16.10
N ARG A 213 -5.83 -5.64 14.87
CA ARG A 213 -6.96 -6.46 14.42
C ARG A 213 -6.71 -7.00 13.01
N LYS A 214 -7.19 -8.21 12.76
CA LYS A 214 -7.27 -8.80 11.43
C LYS A 214 -8.54 -8.34 10.72
N LEU A 215 -8.40 -7.88 9.48
CA LEU A 215 -9.52 -7.50 8.62
C LEU A 215 -10.03 -8.77 7.92
N LYS A 216 -11.29 -9.14 8.20
CA LYS A 216 -11.93 -10.30 7.57
C LYS A 216 -12.39 -9.93 6.15
N LEU A 217 -11.54 -10.24 5.16
CA LEU A 217 -11.80 -10.01 3.73
C LEU A 217 -12.48 -11.20 3.02
N SER A 218 -12.52 -12.37 3.67
CA SER A 218 -13.12 -13.61 3.15
C SER A 218 -14.45 -13.91 3.82
N LYS A 219 -15.53 -13.98 3.04
CA LYS A 219 -16.92 -14.19 3.51
C LYS A 219 -17.41 -15.60 3.17
N TYR A 220 -18.10 -16.24 4.13
CA TYR A 220 -18.62 -17.61 4.02
C TYR A 220 -20.14 -17.63 4.21
N TYR A 221 -20.88 -18.34 3.35
CA TYR A 221 -22.35 -18.28 3.29
C TYR A 221 -23.04 -19.63 3.52
N LEU A 222 -22.29 -20.74 3.47
CA LEU A 222 -22.79 -22.08 3.77
C LEU A 222 -22.14 -22.62 5.03
N GLN A 223 -22.80 -23.59 5.68
CA GLN A 223 -22.22 -24.28 6.83
C GLN A 223 -20.97 -25.07 6.40
N PRO A 224 -19.89 -25.05 7.21
CA PRO A 224 -18.70 -25.80 6.90
C PRO A 224 -18.94 -27.31 6.99
N GLU A 225 -18.28 -28.05 6.12
CA GLU A 225 -18.21 -29.52 6.11
C GLU A 225 -16.81 -30.00 6.49
N ALA A 226 -16.65 -31.30 6.71
CA ALA A 226 -15.34 -31.87 7.02
C ALA A 226 -14.32 -31.52 5.92
N GLY A 227 -13.23 -30.85 6.30
CA GLY A 227 -12.17 -30.39 5.39
C GLY A 227 -12.27 -28.92 4.95
N ASP A 228 -13.36 -28.22 5.28
CA ASP A 228 -13.40 -26.76 5.16
C ASP A 228 -12.49 -26.09 6.21
N ILE A 229 -11.93 -24.93 5.85
CA ILE A 229 -10.96 -24.18 6.69
C ILE A 229 -11.59 -23.11 7.59
N TYR A 230 -12.92 -22.93 7.53
CA TYR A 230 -13.67 -21.90 8.26
C TYR A 230 -14.64 -22.52 9.24
N TRP A 231 -15.01 -21.76 10.28
CA TRP A 231 -15.85 -22.24 11.37
C TRP A 231 -17.32 -21.87 11.14
N LYS A 232 -18.20 -22.51 11.92
CA LYS A 232 -19.65 -22.26 11.84
C LYS A 232 -20.01 -20.82 12.20
N GLU A 233 -19.23 -20.22 13.09
CA GLU A 233 -19.38 -18.86 13.59
C GLU A 233 -18.96 -17.80 12.56
N ASP A 234 -18.18 -18.19 11.54
CA ASP A 234 -17.77 -17.32 10.43
C ASP A 234 -18.83 -17.27 9.30
N VAL A 235 -19.91 -18.05 9.41
CA VAL A 235 -20.96 -18.08 8.39
C VAL A 235 -21.89 -16.88 8.56
N ILE A 236 -21.98 -16.07 7.51
CA ILE A 236 -22.84 -14.88 7.47
C ILE A 236 -24.03 -15.09 6.52
N PRO A 237 -25.12 -14.34 6.70
CA PRO A 237 -26.23 -14.34 5.76
C PRO A 237 -25.78 -13.90 4.36
N TYR A 238 -26.47 -14.42 3.35
CA TYR A 238 -26.28 -14.02 1.95
C TYR A 238 -26.63 -12.53 1.75
N ASP A 239 -25.60 -11.69 1.69
CA ASP A 239 -25.70 -10.23 1.71
C ASP A 239 -25.77 -9.61 0.29
N SER A 240 -25.83 -8.28 0.21
CA SER A 240 -25.85 -7.56 -1.08
C SER A 240 -24.56 -7.72 -1.86
N PHE A 241 -23.42 -7.81 -1.17
CA PHE A 241 -22.11 -8.01 -1.76
C PHE A 241 -22.02 -9.38 -2.44
N ALA A 242 -22.47 -10.43 -1.76
CA ALA A 242 -22.55 -11.79 -2.29
C ALA A 242 -23.39 -11.85 -3.58
N LYS A 243 -24.55 -11.17 -3.59
CA LYS A 243 -25.45 -11.12 -4.76
C LYS A 243 -24.78 -10.52 -5.99
N GLU A 244 -23.98 -9.47 -5.81
CA GLU A 244 -23.31 -8.80 -6.91
C GLU A 244 -22.20 -9.68 -7.51
N VAL A 245 -21.38 -10.29 -6.66
CA VAL A 245 -20.31 -11.20 -7.08
C VAL A 245 -20.89 -12.46 -7.73
N ASP A 246 -21.90 -13.09 -7.12
CA ASP A 246 -22.57 -14.29 -7.64
C ASP A 246 -23.16 -14.05 -9.03
N LYS A 247 -23.89 -12.95 -9.20
CA LYS A 247 -24.44 -12.54 -10.50
C LYS A 247 -23.34 -12.40 -11.55
N THR A 248 -22.25 -11.72 -11.19
CA THR A 248 -21.13 -11.45 -12.10
C THR A 248 -20.44 -12.74 -12.57
N VAL A 249 -20.26 -13.70 -11.67
CA VAL A 249 -19.70 -15.02 -12.00
C VAL A 249 -20.64 -15.81 -12.90
N ARG A 250 -21.94 -15.87 -12.57
CA ARG A 250 -22.95 -16.63 -13.33
C ARG A 250 -23.18 -16.08 -14.73
N GLU A 251 -22.98 -14.78 -14.93
CA GLU A 251 -23.02 -14.16 -16.27
C GLU A 251 -21.78 -14.49 -17.12
N GLY A 252 -20.77 -15.18 -16.57
CA GLY A 252 -19.59 -15.64 -17.30
C GLY A 252 -18.64 -14.52 -17.75
N LYS A 253 -18.73 -13.34 -17.15
CA LYS A 253 -18.09 -12.11 -17.67
C LYS A 253 -16.58 -12.00 -17.38
N ILE A 254 -16.06 -12.72 -16.38
CA ILE A 254 -14.82 -12.30 -15.69
C ILE A 254 -13.84 -13.43 -15.43
N PHE A 255 -14.30 -14.67 -15.46
CA PHE A 255 -13.53 -15.81 -14.99
C PHE A 255 -13.26 -16.77 -16.14
N ASP A 256 -11.97 -17.01 -16.42
CA ASP A 256 -11.45 -17.82 -17.54
C ASP A 256 -12.14 -19.19 -17.73
N ASP A 257 -12.70 -19.78 -16.66
CA ASP A 257 -13.26 -21.14 -16.65
C ASP A 257 -14.81 -21.21 -16.58
N THR A 258 -15.54 -20.10 -16.75
CA THR A 258 -17.00 -20.07 -16.53
C THR A 258 -17.87 -20.26 -17.78
N ALA A 259 -17.32 -20.07 -18.98
CA ALA A 259 -18.10 -20.09 -20.22
C ALA A 259 -18.80 -21.44 -20.51
N GLU A 260 -18.40 -22.52 -19.84
CA GLU A 260 -18.92 -23.89 -20.09
C GLU A 260 -19.65 -24.53 -18.90
N LYS A 261 -19.76 -23.88 -17.72
CA LYS A 261 -20.30 -24.52 -16.51
C LYS A 261 -21.62 -23.88 -16.04
N ASN A 262 -22.70 -24.65 -16.12
CA ASN A 262 -23.98 -24.26 -15.51
C ASN A 262 -23.87 -24.34 -13.96
N LEU A 263 -24.08 -23.21 -13.28
CA LEU A 263 -24.05 -23.09 -11.82
C LEU A 263 -25.44 -23.18 -11.17
N ASP A 264 -26.51 -23.47 -11.92
CA ASP A 264 -27.89 -23.54 -11.40
C ASP A 264 -28.05 -24.59 -10.30
N ASP A 265 -27.30 -25.68 -10.39
CA ASP A 265 -27.27 -26.75 -9.38
C ASP A 265 -26.31 -26.46 -8.21
N TYR A 266 -25.72 -25.27 -8.18
CA TYR A 266 -24.74 -24.87 -7.17
C TYR A 266 -25.22 -23.68 -6.34
N GLU A 267 -24.87 -23.70 -5.06
CA GLU A 267 -25.03 -22.60 -4.11
C GLU A 267 -23.69 -21.92 -3.83
N LEU A 268 -23.71 -20.60 -3.65
CA LEU A 268 -22.50 -19.84 -3.32
C LEU A 268 -22.04 -20.24 -1.91
N GLN A 269 -20.83 -20.79 -1.80
CA GLN A 269 -20.22 -21.19 -0.54
C GLN A 269 -19.41 -20.04 0.07
N SER A 270 -18.53 -19.41 -0.71
CA SER A 270 -17.63 -18.37 -0.21
C SER A 270 -17.19 -17.38 -1.29
N VAL A 271 -16.87 -16.17 -0.85
CA VAL A 271 -16.14 -15.15 -1.62
C VAL A 271 -14.95 -14.73 -0.79
N GLU A 272 -13.75 -15.11 -1.23
CA GLU A 272 -12.49 -14.92 -0.52
C GLU A 272 -11.62 -13.90 -1.28
N LEU A 273 -11.01 -12.95 -0.59
CA LEU A 273 -10.09 -11.98 -1.17
C LEU A 273 -8.71 -12.13 -0.53
N LEU A 274 -7.71 -12.42 -1.36
CA LEU A 274 -6.31 -12.60 -1.00
C LEU A 274 -5.51 -11.43 -1.59
N PRO A 275 -5.29 -10.35 -0.83
CA PRO A 275 -4.53 -9.20 -1.31
C PRO A 275 -3.05 -9.54 -1.41
N TRP A 276 -2.41 -9.07 -2.46
CA TRP A 276 -0.96 -9.20 -2.70
C TRP A 276 -0.22 -7.89 -2.47
N SER A 277 -0.85 -6.76 -2.77
CA SER A 277 -0.30 -5.43 -2.57
C SER A 277 -1.41 -4.43 -2.32
N PHE A 278 -1.04 -3.27 -1.78
CA PHE A 278 -1.97 -2.18 -1.53
C PHE A 278 -1.29 -0.82 -1.66
N SER A 279 -2.11 0.21 -1.89
CA SER A 279 -1.65 1.59 -2.01
C SER A 279 -1.46 2.25 -0.64
N GLU A 280 -0.83 3.41 -0.64
CA GLU A 280 -1.05 4.42 0.40
C GLU A 280 -2.52 4.88 0.39
N VAL A 281 -2.96 5.55 1.45
CA VAL A 281 -4.29 6.16 1.45
C VAL A 281 -4.34 7.25 0.39
N GLN A 282 -5.26 7.10 -0.55
CA GLN A 282 -5.57 8.05 -1.61
C GLN A 282 -7.07 8.26 -1.61
N ASP A 283 -7.51 9.50 -1.77
CA ASP A 283 -8.92 9.88 -1.86
C ASP A 283 -9.86 9.29 -0.80
N GLY A 284 -9.35 9.02 0.41
CA GLY A 284 -10.08 8.39 1.52
C GLY A 284 -10.16 6.86 1.47
N TYR A 285 -9.39 6.23 0.58
CA TYR A 285 -9.39 4.79 0.36
C TYR A 285 -7.99 4.19 0.42
N ILE A 286 -7.92 2.93 0.83
CA ILE A 286 -6.78 2.05 0.55
C ILE A 286 -7.22 1.11 -0.56
N TYR A 287 -6.45 1.09 -1.66
CA TYR A 287 -6.69 0.20 -2.77
C TYR A 287 -5.91 -1.09 -2.58
N LEU A 288 -6.55 -2.23 -2.83
CA LEU A 288 -5.96 -3.56 -2.72
C LEU A 288 -5.98 -4.24 -4.08
N TYR A 289 -4.85 -4.83 -4.46
CA TYR A 289 -4.75 -5.69 -5.62
C TYR A 289 -4.44 -7.12 -5.19
N GLY A 290 -5.18 -8.09 -5.70
CA GLY A 290 -5.05 -9.49 -5.32
C GLY A 290 -5.99 -10.41 -6.06
N GLU A 291 -6.17 -11.62 -5.52
CA GLU A 291 -7.07 -12.63 -6.07
C GLU A 291 -8.39 -12.69 -5.31
N GLN A 292 -9.49 -12.62 -6.05
CA GLN A 292 -10.82 -12.98 -5.57
C GLN A 292 -11.13 -14.41 -6.00
N LYS A 293 -11.29 -15.29 -5.01
CA LYS A 293 -11.68 -16.68 -5.18
C LYS A 293 -13.15 -16.83 -4.80
N VAL A 294 -13.94 -17.31 -5.74
CA VAL A 294 -15.37 -17.58 -5.53
C VAL A 294 -15.59 -19.07 -5.57
N THR A 295 -16.14 -19.62 -4.49
CA THR A 295 -16.39 -21.06 -4.36
C THR A 295 -17.88 -21.34 -4.27
N TYR A 296 -18.30 -22.36 -5.00
CA TYR A 296 -19.64 -22.87 -5.08
C TYR A 296 -19.67 -24.33 -4.65
N ARG A 297 -20.78 -24.74 -4.03
CA ARG A 297 -21.04 -26.13 -3.64
C ARG A 297 -22.30 -26.65 -4.31
N ASP A 298 -22.23 -27.86 -4.81
CA ASP A 298 -23.37 -28.55 -5.43
C ASP A 298 -24.49 -28.75 -4.41
N LYS A 299 -25.74 -28.43 -4.77
CA LYS A 299 -26.91 -28.58 -3.88
C LYS A 299 -27.10 -30.01 -3.38
N ASN A 300 -26.73 -31.01 -4.20
CA ASN A 300 -26.86 -32.43 -3.90
C ASN A 300 -25.51 -33.06 -3.51
N TYR A 301 -24.54 -32.28 -3.03
CA TYR A 301 -23.19 -32.76 -2.71
C TYR A 301 -23.18 -33.98 -1.78
N LYS A 302 -24.06 -34.05 -0.76
CA LYS A 302 -24.10 -35.18 0.18
C LYS A 302 -24.39 -36.51 -0.50
N GLU A 303 -25.36 -36.51 -1.42
CA GLU A 303 -25.71 -37.69 -2.20
C GLU A 303 -24.57 -38.08 -3.13
N LYS A 304 -24.00 -37.09 -3.85
CA LYS A 304 -22.87 -37.31 -4.77
C LYS A 304 -21.64 -37.87 -4.03
N MET A 305 -21.33 -37.36 -2.84
CA MET A 305 -20.23 -37.82 -2.00
C MET A 305 -20.45 -39.26 -1.49
N SER A 306 -21.69 -39.65 -1.18
CA SER A 306 -22.04 -40.99 -0.66
C SER A 306 -21.78 -42.13 -1.65
N VAL A 307 -21.75 -41.83 -2.96
CA VAL A 307 -21.57 -42.81 -4.04
C VAL A 307 -20.08 -42.98 -4.42
N ILE A 308 -19.20 -42.06 -4.01
CA ILE A 308 -17.77 -42.10 -4.35
C ILE A 308 -17.04 -43.05 -3.38
N LYS A 309 -16.81 -44.29 -3.83
CA LYS A 309 -16.37 -45.38 -2.98
C LYS A 309 -14.89 -45.40 -2.59
N GLU A 310 -13.96 -44.82 -3.37
CA GLU A 310 -12.52 -44.91 -3.06
C GLU A 310 -11.74 -43.86 -3.88
N GLU A 311 -11.64 -42.64 -3.37
CA GLU A 311 -10.82 -41.55 -3.93
C GLU A 311 -10.24 -40.73 -2.78
N TRP A 312 -9.14 -40.01 -3.04
CA TRP A 312 -8.61 -39.03 -2.08
C TRP A 312 -9.68 -37.95 -1.82
N GLU A 313 -9.85 -37.53 -0.57
CA GLU A 313 -10.85 -36.51 -0.16
C GLU A 313 -10.80 -35.25 -1.06
N SER A 314 -9.60 -34.81 -1.47
CA SER A 314 -9.41 -33.66 -2.36
C SER A 314 -10.01 -33.86 -3.76
N GLU A 315 -10.03 -35.08 -4.30
CA GLU A 315 -10.66 -35.39 -5.59
C GLU A 315 -12.18 -35.48 -5.48
N LYS A 316 -12.68 -35.99 -4.33
CA LYS A 316 -14.11 -36.01 -4.04
C LYS A 316 -14.67 -34.59 -3.94
N THR A 317 -13.98 -33.71 -3.22
CA THR A 317 -14.37 -32.29 -3.07
C THR A 317 -14.43 -31.59 -4.43
N LYS A 318 -13.43 -31.78 -5.31
CA LYS A 318 -13.41 -31.20 -6.67
C LYS A 318 -14.63 -31.59 -7.53
N LYS A 319 -15.29 -32.72 -7.27
CA LYS A 319 -16.49 -33.16 -8.00
C LYS A 319 -17.76 -32.45 -7.54
N VAL A 320 -17.79 -31.97 -6.30
CA VAL A 320 -18.97 -31.34 -5.68
C VAL A 320 -18.77 -29.85 -5.40
N THR A 321 -17.58 -29.33 -5.62
CA THR A 321 -17.29 -27.89 -5.56
C THR A 321 -16.88 -27.35 -6.91
N TYR A 322 -17.23 -26.10 -7.17
CA TYR A 322 -16.66 -25.33 -8.26
C TYR A 322 -16.00 -24.08 -7.70
N THR A 323 -14.75 -23.85 -8.05
CA THR A 323 -14.01 -22.66 -7.64
C THR A 323 -13.55 -21.93 -8.88
N THR A 324 -13.67 -20.62 -8.84
CA THR A 324 -13.18 -19.74 -9.88
C THR A 324 -12.39 -18.57 -9.29
N ILE A 325 -11.38 -18.09 -10.00
CA ILE A 325 -10.41 -17.10 -9.51
C ILE A 325 -10.24 -15.99 -10.55
N ALA A 326 -10.38 -14.75 -10.09
CA ALA A 326 -10.08 -13.55 -10.86
C ALA A 326 -9.14 -12.65 -10.06
N ARG A 327 -8.29 -11.91 -10.76
CA ARG A 327 -7.50 -10.85 -10.14
C ARG A 327 -8.32 -9.58 -10.13
N VAL A 328 -8.30 -8.86 -9.02
CA VAL A 328 -9.18 -7.69 -8.80
C VAL A 328 -8.38 -6.54 -8.22
N LEU A 329 -8.74 -5.33 -8.65
CA LEU A 329 -8.47 -4.12 -7.89
C LEU A 329 -9.75 -3.80 -7.11
N CYS A 330 -9.61 -3.61 -5.81
CA CYS A 330 -10.69 -3.17 -4.95
C CYS A 330 -10.22 -2.04 -4.06
N ARG A 331 -11.15 -1.40 -3.35
CA ARG A 331 -10.84 -0.33 -2.40
C ARG A 331 -11.64 -0.47 -1.11
N ILE A 332 -11.03 -0.04 -0.01
CA ILE A 332 -11.62 -0.01 1.32
C ILE A 332 -11.61 1.43 1.80
N ASN A 333 -12.75 1.93 2.26
CA ASN A 333 -12.86 3.26 2.84
C ASN A 333 -12.13 3.28 4.21
N ILE A 334 -11.29 4.28 4.44
CA ILE A 334 -10.57 4.38 5.72
C ILE A 334 -11.50 4.60 6.92
N GLU A 335 -12.65 5.22 6.72
CA GLU A 335 -13.64 5.43 7.78
C GLU A 335 -14.25 4.09 8.21
N ASP A 336 -14.49 3.16 7.27
CA ASP A 336 -14.92 1.79 7.62
C ASP A 336 -13.84 1.04 8.44
N ILE A 337 -12.56 1.31 8.18
CA ILE A 337 -11.43 0.77 8.98
C ILE A 337 -11.42 1.39 10.38
N LYS A 338 -11.73 2.69 10.50
CA LYS A 338 -11.76 3.42 11.78
C LYS A 338 -12.96 2.99 12.64
N ASP A 339 -14.10 2.73 12.01
CA ASP A 339 -15.39 2.44 12.67
C ASP A 339 -15.61 0.95 12.99
N THR A 340 -14.83 0.04 12.41
CA THR A 340 -15.07 -1.40 12.60
C THR A 340 -14.90 -1.82 14.06
N SER A 341 -15.80 -2.68 14.56
CA SER A 341 -15.66 -3.29 15.88
C SER A 341 -14.68 -4.47 15.86
N GLU A 342 -14.45 -5.13 17.00
CA GLU A 342 -13.74 -6.41 16.96
C GLU A 342 -14.57 -7.44 16.17
N ASP A 343 -13.90 -8.23 15.33
CA ASP A 343 -14.43 -9.39 14.59
C ASP A 343 -15.44 -9.13 13.46
N THR A 344 -15.63 -7.89 13.02
CA THR A 344 -16.50 -7.55 11.89
C THR A 344 -15.83 -7.73 10.53
N TYR A 345 -16.58 -8.29 9.57
CA TYR A 345 -16.24 -8.25 8.16
C TYR A 345 -16.13 -6.81 7.67
N ILE A 346 -15.08 -6.54 6.91
CA ILE A 346 -14.94 -5.23 6.26
C ILE A 346 -15.53 -5.32 4.86
N ASN A 347 -16.28 -4.30 4.47
CA ASN A 347 -16.76 -4.19 3.11
C ASN A 347 -15.64 -3.60 2.24
N TYR A 348 -15.59 -4.06 1.00
CA TYR A 348 -14.72 -3.51 -0.03
C TYR A 348 -15.51 -3.37 -1.32
N GLU A 349 -15.14 -2.36 -2.11
CA GLU A 349 -15.73 -2.09 -3.41
C GLU A 349 -14.81 -2.65 -4.49
N ILE A 350 -15.38 -3.38 -5.45
CA ILE A 350 -14.62 -3.85 -6.62
C ILE A 350 -14.51 -2.68 -7.59
N VAL A 351 -13.28 -2.24 -7.86
CA VAL A 351 -13.00 -1.20 -8.86
C VAL A 351 -13.00 -1.82 -10.24
N CYS A 352 -12.25 -2.91 -10.41
CA CYS A 352 -12.18 -3.61 -11.68
C CYS A 352 -11.68 -5.04 -11.50
N TYR A 353 -11.78 -5.81 -12.58
CA TYR A 353 -11.11 -7.09 -12.71
C TYR A 353 -9.93 -6.97 -13.69
N ASP A 354 -8.78 -7.50 -13.30
CA ASP A 354 -7.63 -7.68 -14.21
C ASP A 354 -7.90 -8.89 -15.10
N LEU A 355 -8.67 -8.65 -16.16
CA LEU A 355 -9.07 -9.66 -17.15
C LEU A 355 -7.86 -10.30 -17.88
N ASN A 356 -6.69 -9.68 -17.83
CA ASN A 356 -5.48 -10.19 -18.47
C ASN A 356 -4.52 -10.89 -17.50
N LYS A 357 -4.85 -10.90 -16.19
CA LYS A 357 -4.10 -11.51 -15.08
C LYS A 357 -2.60 -11.23 -15.09
N LYS A 358 -2.17 -9.99 -15.34
CA LYS A 358 -0.76 -9.67 -15.65
C LYS A 358 -0.24 -8.36 -15.05
N TRP A 359 -0.94 -7.73 -14.10
CA TRP A 359 -0.41 -6.49 -13.52
C TRP A 359 0.80 -6.76 -12.64
N GLY A 360 1.91 -6.05 -12.90
CA GLY A 360 3.13 -6.11 -12.08
C GLY A 360 3.08 -5.21 -10.83
N GLY A 361 2.01 -4.42 -10.69
CA GLY A 361 1.80 -3.43 -9.64
C GLY A 361 0.87 -2.33 -10.14
N PHE A 362 0.45 -1.46 -9.23
CA PHE A 362 -0.42 -0.32 -9.55
C PHE A 362 -0.02 0.90 -8.70
N ILE A 363 -0.32 2.08 -9.20
CA ILE A 363 -0.18 3.35 -8.47
C ILE A 363 -1.50 4.11 -8.60
N ILE A 364 -2.01 4.61 -7.48
CA ILE A 364 -3.21 5.45 -7.45
C ILE A 364 -2.77 6.91 -7.41
N ASN A 365 -3.31 7.73 -8.30
CA ASN A 365 -3.14 9.18 -8.30
C ASN A 365 -4.35 9.84 -8.96
N ASN A 366 -4.90 10.89 -8.35
CA ASN A 366 -6.01 11.68 -8.91
C ASN A 366 -7.18 10.84 -9.43
N LYS A 367 -7.69 9.90 -8.62
CA LYS A 367 -8.76 8.95 -8.98
C LYS A 367 -8.48 8.06 -10.18
N ASN A 368 -7.22 7.93 -10.57
CA ASN A 368 -6.81 6.98 -11.58
C ASN A 368 -5.87 5.93 -10.98
N ALA A 369 -6.05 4.68 -11.41
CA ALA A 369 -5.05 3.63 -11.23
C ALA A 369 -4.19 3.53 -12.50
N TYR A 370 -2.88 3.62 -12.32
CA TYR A 370 -1.88 3.43 -13.37
C TYR A 370 -1.20 2.09 -13.20
N VAL A 371 -1.12 1.34 -14.29
CA VAL A 371 -0.59 -0.02 -14.27
C VAL A 371 0.50 -0.15 -15.33
N LEU A 372 1.63 -0.73 -14.92
CA LEU A 372 2.70 -1.13 -15.81
C LEU A 372 2.57 -2.60 -16.17
N LYS A 373 2.60 -2.91 -17.46
CA LYS A 373 2.61 -4.27 -18.00
C LYS A 373 3.78 -4.46 -18.94
N GLU A 374 4.34 -5.67 -18.94
CA GLU A 374 5.39 -6.10 -19.84
C GLU A 374 4.94 -7.34 -20.62
N ASP A 375 5.46 -7.53 -21.84
CA ASP A 375 5.27 -8.78 -22.59
C ASP A 375 5.86 -9.99 -21.80
N GLU A 376 5.18 -11.14 -21.85
CA GLU A 376 5.54 -12.33 -21.06
C GLU A 376 6.91 -12.91 -21.38
N TYR A 377 7.52 -13.47 -20.33
CA TYR A 377 8.90 -13.93 -20.31
C TYR A 377 9.19 -15.18 -21.18
N PHE A 378 8.17 -15.99 -21.45
CA PHE A 378 8.30 -17.36 -21.95
C PHE A 378 8.52 -17.50 -23.46
N ASP A 379 8.44 -16.41 -24.22
CA ASP A 379 8.74 -16.45 -25.65
C ASP A 379 10.15 -15.93 -25.89
N SER A 380 11.15 -16.74 -25.53
CA SER A 380 12.60 -16.46 -25.72
C SER A 380 13.01 -16.25 -27.18
N SER A 381 12.05 -16.33 -28.11
CA SER A 381 12.23 -16.08 -29.54
C SER A 381 11.94 -14.62 -29.96
N LYS A 382 11.28 -13.82 -29.10
CA LYS A 382 10.92 -12.43 -29.43
C LYS A 382 12.00 -11.47 -28.92
N GLU A 383 12.84 -11.03 -29.86
CA GLU A 383 13.83 -9.94 -29.68
C GLU A 383 13.17 -8.59 -29.33
N ASP A 384 11.83 -8.50 -29.43
CA ASP A 384 11.06 -7.26 -29.34
C ASP A 384 10.01 -7.34 -28.23
N ARG A 385 10.41 -7.05 -26.99
CA ARG A 385 9.49 -6.92 -25.85
C ARG A 385 9.00 -5.48 -25.71
N ASN A 386 7.71 -5.30 -25.45
CA ASN A 386 7.10 -4.00 -25.19
C ASN A 386 6.77 -3.80 -23.72
N ILE A 387 6.72 -2.54 -23.34
CA ILE A 387 6.13 -2.03 -22.12
C ILE A 387 4.84 -1.31 -22.49
N TYR A 388 3.83 -1.51 -21.65
CA TYR A 388 2.53 -0.89 -21.77
C TYR A 388 2.19 -0.19 -20.46
N VAL A 389 1.62 1.00 -20.56
CA VAL A 389 1.03 1.72 -19.42
C VAL A 389 -0.46 1.82 -19.67
N TYR A 390 -1.23 1.37 -18.70
CA TYR A 390 -2.68 1.51 -18.67
C TYR A 390 -3.06 2.57 -17.64
N SER A 391 -4.13 3.31 -17.94
CA SER A 391 -4.79 4.20 -17.00
C SER A 391 -6.24 3.76 -16.86
N MET A 392 -6.72 3.76 -15.62
CA MET A 392 -8.05 3.33 -15.24
C MET A 392 -8.70 4.36 -14.34
N GLU A 393 -9.90 4.80 -14.68
CA GLU A 393 -10.69 5.63 -13.77
C GLU A 393 -11.29 4.74 -12.67
N VAL A 394 -10.96 5.01 -11.40
CA VAL A 394 -11.31 4.11 -10.29
C VAL A 394 -12.80 4.09 -9.95
N ASP A 395 -13.55 5.13 -10.31
CA ASP A 395 -14.98 5.22 -10.02
C ASP A 395 -15.83 4.43 -11.05
N THR A 396 -15.32 4.23 -12.27
CA THR A 396 -16.03 3.48 -13.33
C THR A 396 -15.40 2.13 -13.66
N GLY A 397 -14.15 1.89 -13.25
CA GLY A 397 -13.38 0.69 -13.59
C GLY A 397 -12.97 0.61 -15.06
N LEU A 398 -13.26 1.64 -15.86
CA LEU A 398 -12.90 1.69 -17.27
C LEU A 398 -11.42 1.99 -17.42
N TYR A 399 -10.72 1.17 -18.21
CA TYR A 399 -9.29 1.33 -18.44
C TYR A 399 -8.95 1.28 -19.92
N LYS A 400 -7.86 1.96 -20.26
CA LYS A 400 -7.32 2.02 -21.62
C LYS A 400 -5.80 1.97 -21.60
N GLU A 401 -5.23 1.42 -22.66
CA GLU A 401 -3.81 1.59 -22.95
C GLU A 401 -3.57 3.07 -23.28
N ILE A 402 -2.69 3.72 -22.52
CA ILE A 402 -2.31 5.11 -22.78
C ILE A 402 -0.96 5.21 -23.46
N TYR A 403 -0.09 4.22 -23.25
CA TYR A 403 1.26 4.27 -23.77
C TYR A 403 1.79 2.87 -24.04
N ARG A 404 2.51 2.75 -25.15
CA ARG A 404 3.23 1.54 -25.54
C ARG A 404 4.54 1.90 -26.19
N LYS A 405 5.59 1.19 -25.82
CA LYS A 405 6.87 1.25 -26.53
C LYS A 405 7.63 -0.06 -26.45
N LYS A 406 8.58 -0.23 -27.37
CA LYS A 406 9.61 -1.27 -27.27
C LYS A 406 10.55 -0.92 -26.11
N ARG A 407 11.02 -1.95 -25.38
CA ARG A 407 12.01 -1.78 -24.31
C ARG A 407 13.32 -1.23 -24.86
N PHE A 408 14.03 -0.47 -24.04
CA PHE A 408 15.40 -0.07 -24.36
C PHE A 408 16.41 -1.22 -24.21
N PHE A 409 16.12 -2.21 -23.37
CA PHE A 409 17.03 -3.32 -23.03
C PHE A 409 16.39 -4.70 -23.24
N ASN A 410 17.19 -5.72 -23.63
CA ASN A 410 16.74 -7.06 -24.06
C ASN A 410 17.13 -8.21 -23.09
N GLY A 411 16.18 -9.00 -22.54
CA GLY A 411 16.40 -10.15 -21.58
C GLY A 411 15.76 -10.02 -20.16
N ASN A 412 16.50 -10.16 -19.03
CA ASN A 412 16.00 -10.07 -17.63
C ASN A 412 16.10 -8.66 -17.01
N TYR A 413 14.99 -7.93 -16.98
CA TYR A 413 14.98 -6.49 -16.70
C TYR A 413 13.78 -6.09 -15.86
N SER A 414 13.99 -5.14 -14.95
CA SER A 414 12.91 -4.52 -14.19
C SER A 414 12.52 -3.19 -14.81
N SER A 415 11.23 -3.00 -15.08
CA SER A 415 10.67 -1.66 -15.28
C SER A 415 9.79 -1.30 -14.10
N LYS A 416 9.73 -0.01 -13.78
CA LYS A 416 8.87 0.53 -12.72
C LYS A 416 8.26 1.84 -13.20
N ILE A 417 7.06 2.13 -12.72
CA ILE A 417 6.45 3.45 -12.91
C ILE A 417 6.41 4.21 -11.60
N PHE A 418 6.42 5.53 -11.71
CA PHE A 418 6.13 6.45 -10.63
C PHE A 418 5.21 7.54 -11.17
N VAL A 419 4.21 7.95 -10.40
CA VAL A 419 3.21 8.91 -10.84
C VAL A 419 3.31 10.16 -9.96
N THR A 420 3.35 11.30 -10.62
CA THR A 420 3.32 12.65 -10.03
C THR A 420 2.04 13.35 -10.46
N ASP A 421 1.78 14.53 -9.95
CA ASP A 421 0.55 15.27 -10.24
C ASP A 421 0.32 15.54 -11.73
N LYS A 422 1.41 15.60 -12.52
CA LYS A 422 1.35 15.92 -13.95
C LYS A 422 1.83 14.80 -14.87
N TYR A 423 2.73 13.93 -14.41
CA TYR A 423 3.40 12.96 -15.29
C TYR A 423 3.58 11.58 -14.67
N ILE A 424 3.77 10.62 -15.56
CA ILE A 424 4.20 9.26 -15.23
C ILE A 424 5.66 9.13 -15.68
N PHE A 425 6.52 8.71 -14.75
CA PHE A 425 7.90 8.38 -15.00
C PHE A 425 8.03 6.86 -15.11
N ILE A 426 8.63 6.39 -16.20
CA ILE A 426 8.91 4.98 -16.49
C ILE A 426 10.42 4.80 -16.38
N TYR A 427 10.82 4.03 -15.38
CA TYR A 427 12.19 3.60 -15.17
C TYR A 427 12.38 2.25 -15.85
N GLU A 428 13.39 2.15 -16.69
CA GLU A 428 13.84 0.90 -17.29
C GLU A 428 15.28 0.66 -16.87
N GLY A 429 15.52 -0.41 -16.10
CA GLY A 429 16.86 -0.85 -15.75
C GLY A 429 17.35 -1.89 -16.75
N SER A 430 18.68 -2.01 -16.90
CA SER A 430 19.33 -3.13 -17.55
C SER A 430 19.45 -4.34 -16.60
N GLU A 431 19.99 -5.48 -17.06
CA GLU A 431 20.24 -6.64 -16.21
C GLU A 431 21.15 -6.20 -15.06
N TYR A 432 20.78 -6.54 -13.83
CA TYR A 432 21.45 -6.09 -12.59
C TYR A 432 21.56 -4.56 -12.41
N GLY A 433 20.78 -3.75 -13.15
CA GLY A 433 20.76 -2.29 -13.01
C GLY A 433 22.02 -1.58 -13.51
N VAL A 434 22.84 -2.22 -14.35
CA VAL A 434 24.10 -1.64 -14.87
C VAL A 434 23.84 -0.34 -15.63
N LYS A 435 22.87 -0.36 -16.54
CA LYS A 435 22.33 0.81 -17.23
C LYS A 435 20.90 1.05 -16.76
N GLU A 436 20.46 2.29 -16.84
CA GLU A 436 19.09 2.67 -16.50
C GLU A 436 18.74 3.87 -17.37
N CYS A 437 17.49 3.95 -17.82
CA CYS A 437 16.96 5.12 -18.50
C CYS A 437 15.59 5.50 -17.93
N ILE A 438 15.23 6.76 -18.10
CA ILE A 438 14.00 7.33 -17.55
C ILE A 438 13.22 7.99 -18.69
N THR A 439 12.02 7.46 -18.94
CA THR A 439 11.05 8.04 -19.86
C THR A 439 9.95 8.73 -19.05
N ARG A 440 9.47 9.88 -19.50
CA ARG A 440 8.33 10.58 -18.90
C ARG A 440 7.22 10.72 -19.94
N ILE A 441 5.99 10.45 -19.53
CA ILE A 441 4.78 10.62 -20.33
C ILE A 441 3.74 11.46 -19.56
N ASN A 442 2.84 12.15 -20.25
CA ASN A 442 1.65 12.74 -19.63
C ASN A 442 0.73 11.64 -19.08
N HIS A 443 -0.21 11.98 -18.20
CA HIS A 443 -1.21 11.03 -17.67
C HIS A 443 -2.08 10.36 -18.73
N ASP A 444 -2.27 10.99 -19.89
CA ASP A 444 -2.97 10.43 -21.05
C ASP A 444 -2.05 9.66 -22.01
N GLY A 445 -0.76 9.53 -21.67
CA GLY A 445 0.28 8.87 -22.45
C GLY A 445 0.87 9.71 -23.58
N SER A 446 0.40 10.94 -23.77
CA SER A 446 0.95 11.86 -24.75
C SER A 446 2.32 12.43 -24.34
N ASN A 447 3.00 13.05 -25.31
CA ASN A 447 4.29 13.72 -25.13
C ASN A 447 5.37 12.87 -24.41
N PRO A 448 5.65 11.64 -24.89
CA PRO A 448 6.69 10.81 -24.31
C PRO A 448 8.07 11.43 -24.57
N VAL A 449 8.85 11.58 -23.52
CA VAL A 449 10.19 12.18 -23.55
C VAL A 449 11.15 11.29 -22.79
N LEU A 450 12.24 10.89 -23.44
CA LEU A 450 13.40 10.32 -22.78
C LEU A 450 14.09 11.44 -22.00
N VAL A 451 13.98 11.40 -20.67
CA VAL A 451 14.54 12.41 -19.78
C VAL A 451 16.02 12.14 -19.56
N MET A 452 16.36 10.88 -19.30
CA MET A 452 17.72 10.43 -19.02
C MET A 452 18.05 9.15 -19.81
N ASP A 453 19.20 9.14 -20.49
CA ASP A 453 19.64 8.02 -21.31
C ASP A 453 20.34 6.92 -20.50
N GLU A 454 20.74 5.83 -21.17
CA GLU A 454 21.38 4.68 -20.52
C GLU A 454 22.76 4.95 -19.92
N ASN A 455 23.37 6.10 -20.24
CA ASN A 455 24.65 6.55 -19.73
C ASN A 455 24.48 7.52 -18.53
N GLY A 456 23.24 7.94 -18.25
CA GLY A 456 22.92 8.88 -17.17
C GLY A 456 22.97 10.34 -17.60
N GLU A 457 23.00 10.62 -18.90
CA GLU A 457 22.97 11.99 -19.42
C GLU A 457 21.54 12.48 -19.56
N VAL A 458 21.32 13.76 -19.26
CA VAL A 458 20.03 14.42 -19.46
C VAL A 458 19.90 14.74 -20.95
N VAL A 459 18.94 14.11 -21.63
CA VAL A 459 18.82 14.19 -23.10
C VAL A 459 17.56 14.91 -23.57
N MET A 460 16.47 14.86 -22.81
CA MET A 460 15.18 15.50 -23.14
C MET A 460 14.71 15.25 -24.59
N LYS A 461 14.85 14.00 -25.04
CA LYS A 461 14.58 13.62 -26.42
C LYS A 461 13.13 13.12 -26.55
N PRO A 462 12.30 13.74 -27.43
CA PRO A 462 10.98 13.20 -27.73
C PRO A 462 11.05 11.78 -28.27
N LEU A 463 10.12 10.93 -27.85
CA LEU A 463 9.96 9.57 -28.36
C LEU A 463 8.72 9.50 -29.25
N GLU A 464 8.70 8.55 -30.17
CA GLU A 464 7.49 8.25 -30.93
C GLU A 464 6.54 7.42 -30.06
N SER A 465 5.31 7.91 -29.83
CA SER A 465 4.22 7.09 -29.30
C SER A 465 3.52 6.40 -30.46
N LYS A 466 3.41 5.07 -30.44
CA LYS A 466 2.44 4.37 -31.29
C LYS A 466 1.08 4.41 -30.58
N SER A 467 0.26 5.42 -30.88
CA SER A 467 -1.18 5.38 -30.55
C SER A 467 -1.88 4.43 -31.53
N GLU A 468 -2.75 3.56 -31.04
CA GLU A 468 -3.47 2.52 -31.78
C GLU A 468 -3.94 2.90 -33.20
N GLU A 469 -3.70 2.00 -34.16
CA GLU A 469 -4.62 1.80 -35.28
C GLU A 469 -6.01 1.53 -34.69
N LYS A 470 -6.96 2.42 -34.98
CA LYS A 470 -8.39 2.22 -34.69
C LYS A 470 -8.76 0.77 -34.99
N SER A 471 -9.18 0.02 -33.97
CA SER A 471 -9.82 -1.28 -34.16
C SER A 471 -11.08 -1.09 -35.00
N GLY A 472 -10.94 -1.30 -36.31
CA GLY A 472 -12.05 -1.38 -37.23
C GLY A 472 -12.71 -2.74 -37.08
N LYS A 473 -13.99 -2.68 -36.70
CA LYS A 473 -15.04 -3.71 -36.65
C LYS A 473 -15.20 -4.49 -35.36
#